data_AF-A0A7L4JGD1-F1
#
_entry.id   AF-A0A7L4JGD1-F1
#
_cell.length_a   1.000
_cell.length_b   1.000
_cell.length_c   1.000
_cell.angle_alpha   90.00
_cell.angle_beta   90.00
_cell.angle_gamma   90.00
#
_symmetry.space_group_name_H-M   'P 1'
#
loop_
_entity.id
_entity.type
_entity.pdbx_description
1 polymer ?
#
loop_
_entity_poly.entity_id
_entity_poly.type
_entity_poly.pdbx_seq_one_letter_code
_entity_poly.pdbx_strand_id
1 'polypeptide(L)'
;VFIEFCVEDSKDVNVNFEKSKLTFSCLGGSDNFKHLNEIDLFNNIDPNESKHKRTDRSILCCLRKGESGQAWPRLTKERAKV
;
A
#
# COMPACT_ATOMS: atom_id res chain seq x y z
N VAL A 1 -9.04 -1.75 4.79
CA VAL A 1 -8.20 -2.80 4.18
C VAL A 1 -6.80 -2.61 4.69
N PHE A 2 -6.06 -3.67 4.99
CA PHE A 2 -4.67 -3.57 5.45
C PHE A 2 -3.74 -4.23 4.44
N ILE A 3 -2.60 -3.59 4.18
CA ILE A 3 -1.55 -4.07 3.27
C ILE A 3 -0.22 -3.84 3.99
N GLU A 4 0.63 -4.86 4.02
CA GLU A 4 1.96 -4.77 4.61
C GLU A 4 3.02 -4.99 3.53
N PHE A 5 3.94 -4.04 3.40
CA PHE A 5 5.14 -4.18 2.58
C PHE A 5 6.30 -4.63 3.47
N CYS A 6 6.76 -5.86 3.27
CA CYS A 6 7.84 -6.49 4.04
C CYS A 6 9.21 -6.05 3.53
N VAL A 7 9.63 -4.84 3.90
CA VAL A 7 10.96 -4.30 3.60
C VAL A 7 11.65 -3.93 4.91
N GLU A 8 12.70 -4.68 5.25
CA GLU A 8 13.54 -4.43 6.42
C GLU A 8 14.43 -3.19 6.21
N ASP A 9 14.71 -2.48 7.30
CA ASP A 9 15.56 -1.28 7.36
C ASP A 9 15.23 -0.23 6.28
N SER A 10 13.94 -0.11 5.97
CA SER A 10 13.44 0.76 4.91
C SER A 10 13.74 2.25 5.18
N LYS A 11 14.22 2.94 4.14
CA LYS A 11 14.48 4.39 4.09
C LYS A 11 13.70 5.03 2.96
N ASP A 12 13.54 6.35 3.02
CA ASP A 12 12.84 7.15 2.01
C ASP A 12 11.45 6.58 1.65
N VAL A 13 10.73 6.10 2.67
CA VAL A 13 9.41 5.52 2.50
C VAL A 13 8.45 6.59 1.99
N ASN A 14 7.87 6.32 0.82
CA ASN A 14 6.83 7.14 0.22
C ASN A 14 5.60 6.27 -0.03
N VAL A 15 4.45 6.73 0.47
CA VAL A 15 3.15 6.10 0.26
C VAL A 15 2.19 7.15 -0.26
N ASN A 16 1.74 6.97 -1.51
CA ASN A 16 0.72 7.79 -2.11
C ASN A 16 -0.61 7.05 -2.12
N PHE A 17 -1.60 7.61 -1.42
CA PHE A 17 -2.98 7.12 -1.46
C PHE A 17 -3.75 7.94 -2.50
N GLU A 18 -4.32 7.26 -3.48
CA GLU A 18 -5.25 7.84 -4.44
C GLU A 18 -6.59 7.13 -4.32
N LYS A 19 -7.64 7.73 -4.91
CA LYS A 19 -9.00 7.21 -4.77
C LYS A 19 -9.13 5.74 -5.19
N SER A 20 -8.43 5.32 -6.24
CA SER A 20 -8.48 3.97 -6.80
C SER A 20 -7.11 3.32 -6.97
N LYS A 21 -6.05 3.90 -6.40
CA LYS A 21 -4.66 3.42 -6.58
C LYS A 21 -3.86 3.60 -5.29
N LEU A 22 -2.98 2.65 -5.01
CA LEU A 22 -1.96 2.75 -3.98
C LEU A 22 -0.59 2.66 -4.64
N THR A 23 0.27 3.64 -4.39
CA THR A 23 1.66 3.61 -4.81
C THR A 23 2.56 3.60 -3.58
N PHE A 24 3.46 2.63 -3.49
CA PHE A 24 4.46 2.50 -2.44
C PHE A 24 5.86 2.48 -3.07
N SER A 25 6.79 3.25 -2.51
CA SER A 25 8.20 3.13 -2.83
C SER A 25 9.09 3.36 -1.61
N CYS A 26 10.27 2.76 -1.62
CA CYS A 26 11.30 2.97 -0.61
C CYS A 26 12.68 2.48 -1.09
N LEU A 27 13.70 2.73 -0.28
CA LEU A 27 14.98 2.04 -0.33
C LEU A 27 15.01 1.00 0.79
N GLY A 28 15.45 -0.23 0.51
CA GLY A 28 15.60 -1.32 1.49
C GLY A 28 17.07 -1.60 1.79
N GLY A 29 17.35 -2.03 3.03
CA GLY A 29 18.67 -2.54 3.43
C GLY A 29 19.84 -1.54 3.32
N SER A 30 21.06 -2.06 3.50
CA SER A 30 22.29 -1.28 3.40
C SER A 30 22.72 -0.97 1.96
N ASP A 31 22.25 -1.76 1.00
CA ASP A 31 22.52 -1.62 -0.43
C ASP A 31 21.57 -0.61 -1.12
N ASN A 32 20.62 -0.04 -0.36
CA ASN A 32 19.60 0.90 -0.85
C ASN A 32 18.81 0.32 -2.04
N PHE A 33 18.42 -0.96 -1.94
CA PHE A 33 17.64 -1.62 -2.97
C PHE A 33 16.31 -0.89 -3.20
N LYS A 34 16.00 -0.55 -4.45
CA LYS A 34 14.80 0.23 -4.78
C LYS A 34 13.58 -0.67 -4.87
N HIS A 35 12.55 -0.37 -4.07
CA HIS A 35 11.24 -1.00 -4.17
C HIS A 35 10.22 -0.01 -4.75
N LEU A 36 9.39 -0.51 -5.67
CA LEU A 36 8.24 0.21 -6.21
C LEU A 36 7.08 -0.78 -6.37
N ASN A 37 5.93 -0.43 -5.82
CA ASN A 37 4.68 -1.18 -5.98
C ASN A 37 3.58 -0.20 -6.36
N GLU A 38 2.86 -0.51 -7.44
CA GLU A 38 1.71 0.24 -7.91
C GLU A 38 0.52 -0.71 -7.99
N ILE A 39 -0.54 -0.40 -7.27
CA ILE A 39 -1.70 -1.28 -7.12
C ILE A 39 -2.95 -0.50 -7.49
N ASP A 40 -3.55 -0.84 -8.63
CA ASP A 40 -4.91 -0.42 -8.96
C ASP A 40 -5.89 -1.20 -8.09
N LEU A 41 -6.58 -0.49 -7.19
CA LEU A 41 -7.41 -1.08 -6.15
C LEU A 41 -8.72 -1.61 -6.71
N PHE A 42 -9.24 -2.68 -6.09
CA PHE A 42 -10.51 -3.30 -6.46
C PHE A 42 -11.67 -2.31 -6.43
N ASN A 43 -11.69 -1.44 -5.42
CA ASN A 43 -12.68 -0.38 -5.25
C ASN A 43 -12.04 0.85 -4.63
N ASN A 44 -12.83 1.93 -4.57
CA ASN A 44 -12.37 3.21 -4.07
C ASN A 44 -12.08 3.19 -2.55
N ILE A 45 -11.08 3.98 -2.17
CA ILE A 45 -10.74 4.31 -0.79
C ILE A 45 -10.94 5.80 -0.54
N ASP A 46 -10.94 6.21 0.73
CA ASP A 46 -10.75 7.59 1.14
C ASP A 46 -9.24 7.83 1.39
N PRO A 47 -8.55 8.60 0.53
CA PRO A 47 -7.13 8.87 0.70
C PRO A 47 -6.80 9.66 1.97
N ASN A 48 -7.67 10.57 2.39
CA ASN A 48 -7.41 11.48 3.51
C ASN A 48 -7.53 10.76 4.86
N GLU A 49 -8.34 9.70 4.92
CA GLU A 49 -8.45 8.84 6.10
C GLU A 49 -7.54 7.60 6.04
N SER A 50 -6.82 7.42 4.94
CA SER A 50 -5.84 6.34 4.80
C SER A 50 -4.48 6.77 5.35
N LYS A 51 -3.76 5.83 5.97
CA LYS A 51 -2.49 6.13 6.65
C LYS A 51 -1.54 4.95 6.59
N HIS A 52 -0.26 5.21 6.77
CA HIS A 52 0.77 4.17 6.89
C HIS A 52 1.56 4.32 8.19
N LYS A 53 2.21 3.24 8.61
CA LYS A 53 3.17 3.21 9.71
C LYS A 53 4.38 2.40 9.28
N ARG A 54 5.57 3.01 9.35
CA ARG A 54 6.85 2.32 9.16
C ARG A 54 7.33 1.72 10.48
N THR A 55 7.94 0.56 10.42
CA THR A 55 8.83 -0.02 11.43
C THR A 55 10.11 -0.49 10.75
N ASP A 56 11.10 -0.96 11.52
CA ASP A 56 12.33 -1.50 10.94
C ASP A 56 12.13 -2.81 10.18
N ARG A 57 10.96 -3.45 10.31
CA ARG A 57 10.65 -4.73 9.64
C ARG A 57 9.69 -4.59 8.45
N SER A 58 8.85 -3.57 8.45
CA SER A 58 7.78 -3.45 7.47
C SER A 58 7.12 -2.06 7.44
N ILE A 59 6.33 -1.84 6.40
CA ILE A 59 5.44 -0.69 6.27
C ILE A 59 4.00 -1.20 6.21
N LEU A 60 3.20 -0.87 7.24
CA LEU A 60 1.79 -1.22 7.32
C LEU A 60 0.93 -0.06 6.82
N CYS A 61 0.15 -0.28 5.76
CA CYS A 61 -0.84 0.64 5.23
C CYS A 61 -2.25 0.25 5.68
N CYS A 62 -2.99 1.22 6.23
CA CYS A 62 -4.40 1.12 6.54
C CYS A 62 -5.19 1.96 5.55
N LEU A 63 -5.94 1.30 4.67
CA LEU A 63 -6.82 1.95 3.70
C LEU A 63 -8.25 2.05 4.24
N ARG A 64 -8.79 3.27 4.31
CA ARG A 64 -10.21 3.49 4.59
C ARG A 64 -11.01 3.19 3.32
N LYS A 65 -11.90 2.19 3.36
CA LYS A 65 -12.82 1.94 2.23
C LYS A 65 -13.72 3.16 2.01
N GLY A 66 -13.93 3.55 0.76
CA GLY A 66 -14.82 4.68 0.42
C GLY A 66 -16.28 4.40 0.77
N GLU A 67 -16.66 3.12 0.85
CA GLU A 67 -17.98 2.68 1.30
C GLU A 67 -17.83 1.70 2.48
N SER A 68 -18.53 1.99 3.58
CA SER A 68 -18.53 1.13 4.76
C SER A 68 -19.22 -0.21 4.47
N GLY A 69 -18.68 -1.31 4.99
CA GLY A 69 -19.26 -2.65 4.79
C GLY A 69 -19.00 -3.28 3.40
N GLN A 70 -18.42 -2.53 2.45
CA GLN A 70 -18.17 -3.03 1.10
C GLN A 70 -17.21 -4.24 1.10
N ALA A 71 -17.63 -5.37 0.53
CA ALA A 71 -16.80 -6.57 0.43
C ALA A 71 -15.70 -6.41 -0.63
N TRP A 72 -14.49 -6.87 -0.31
CA TRP A 72 -13.35 -6.87 -1.23
C TRP A 72 -12.90 -8.31 -1.44
N PRO A 73 -13.32 -8.99 -2.52
CA PRO A 73 -12.94 -10.37 -2.80
C PRO A 73 -11.48 -10.49 -3.26
N ARG A 74 -10.86 -9.37 -3.66
CA ARG A 74 -9.45 -9.25 -4.03
C ARG A 74 -8.97 -7.83 -3.76
N LEU A 75 -7.65 -7.63 -3.77
CA LEU A 75 -7.05 -6.31 -3.58
C LEU A 75 -7.08 -5.48 -4.87
N THR A 76 -6.80 -6.11 -6.00
CA THR A 76 -6.61 -5.47 -7.30
C THR A 76 -7.90 -5.34 -8.09
N LYS A 77 -8.00 -4.31 -8.93
CA LYS A 77 -9.08 -4.15 -9.90
C LYS A 77 -9.19 -5.36 -10.82
N GLU A 78 -8.08 -5.74 -11.43
CA GLU A 78 -8.02 -6.90 -12.31
C GLU A 78 -7.93 -8.22 -11.52
N ARG A 79 -8.44 -9.28 -12.12
CA ARG A 79 -8.43 -10.63 -11.52
C ARG A 79 -7.11 -11.36 -11.72
N ALA A 80 -6.33 -10.97 -12.72
CA ALA A 80 -5.04 -11.58 -13.02
C ALA A 80 -4.09 -11.47 -11.81
N LYS A 81 -3.31 -12.54 -11.56
CA LYS A 81 -2.22 -12.50 -10.59
C LYS A 81 -1.00 -11.91 -11.29
N VAL A 82 -0.35 -10.94 -10.64
CA VAL A 82 0.91 -10.31 -11.08
C VAL A 82 1.97 -10.64 -10.05
#